data_AF-A0A9P8B8N0-F1
#
_entry.id   AF-A0A9P8B8N0-F1
#
_cell.length_a   1.000
_cell.length_b   1.000
_cell.length_c   1.000
_cell.angle_alpha   90.00
_cell.angle_beta   90.00
_cell.angle_gamma   90.00
#
_symmetry.space_group_name_H-M   'P 1'
#
loop_
_entity.id
_entity.type
_entity.pdbx_description
1 polymer ?
#
loop_
_entity_poly.entity_id
_entity_poly.type
_entity_poly.pdbx_seq_one_letter_code
_entity_poly.pdbx_strand_id
1 'polypeptide(L)'
;MSSPLSDNTVPTAPSTRATILTDHPDPKTFCLEDIQGDIYSTFPKVKLLFQTTARHVSDSGHSFNDGVPQDFEWFFFFIIKDATAFKKNLAEFIPLISTATSTRKKLQDIAVAKLNRKPEDPKPRIPLRLYQIALTTKAFDPLDLGPANQLADLDWERGQLAHAKKLGDRPKHTDTEYTPDWEPVWLKNELHGVILVATHCEAECKLAEDEIRKILPSSIDIVNIVKGRVRDERHNEHFGFKDGISQPAIK
;
A
#
# COMPACT_ATOMS: atom_id res chain seq x y z
N MET A 1 -37.32 14.70 -61.41
CA MET A 1 -35.98 14.17 -61.11
C MET A 1 -35.66 14.56 -59.68
N SER A 2 -35.95 13.66 -58.74
CA SER A 2 -35.76 13.89 -57.30
C SER A 2 -34.62 12.99 -56.85
N SER A 3 -33.50 13.58 -56.45
CA SER A 3 -32.36 12.90 -55.85
C SER A 3 -32.54 12.81 -54.33
N PRO A 4 -32.25 11.67 -53.68
CA PRO A 4 -32.37 11.56 -52.23
C PRO A 4 -31.13 12.15 -51.53
N LEU A 5 -31.38 12.81 -50.39
CA LEU A 5 -30.37 13.31 -49.45
C LEU A 5 -29.64 12.12 -48.81
N SER A 6 -28.31 12.14 -48.88
CA SER A 6 -27.42 11.20 -48.19
C SER A 6 -27.34 11.53 -46.70
N ASP A 7 -27.63 10.54 -45.88
CA ASP A 7 -27.52 10.52 -44.42
C ASP A 7 -26.03 10.46 -44.02
N ASN A 8 -25.49 11.58 -43.51
CA ASN A 8 -24.14 11.64 -42.97
C ASN A 8 -24.19 11.36 -41.47
N THR A 9 -24.13 10.08 -41.10
CA THR A 9 -23.87 9.66 -39.73
C THR A 9 -22.38 9.85 -39.43
N VAL A 10 -22.07 10.86 -38.61
CA VAL A 10 -20.74 11.02 -38.00
C VAL A 10 -20.56 9.90 -36.97
N PRO A 11 -19.52 9.05 -37.06
CA PRO A 11 -19.25 8.06 -36.02
C PRO A 11 -18.78 8.80 -34.77
N THR A 12 -19.59 8.76 -33.72
CA THR A 12 -19.18 9.20 -32.38
C THR A 12 -18.13 8.22 -31.87
N ALA A 13 -16.90 8.71 -31.72
CA ALA A 13 -15.82 7.96 -31.09
C ALA A 13 -16.23 7.60 -29.64
N PRO A 14 -15.96 6.37 -29.17
CA PRO A 14 -16.24 6.02 -27.78
C PRO A 14 -15.34 6.85 -26.86
N SER A 15 -15.98 7.74 -26.10
CA SER A 15 -15.36 8.46 -25.00
C SER A 15 -15.04 7.47 -23.88
N THR A 16 -13.88 6.82 -23.94
CA THR A 16 -13.27 6.14 -22.79
C THR A 16 -12.69 7.19 -21.84
N ARG A 17 -13.58 7.96 -21.23
CA ARG A 17 -13.28 8.68 -19.99
C ARG A 17 -13.14 7.60 -18.93
N ALA A 18 -11.97 7.48 -18.30
CA ALA A 18 -11.83 6.66 -17.11
C ALA A 18 -12.81 7.21 -16.07
N THR A 19 -13.94 6.52 -15.89
CA THR A 19 -14.89 6.83 -14.83
C THR A 19 -14.19 6.47 -13.53
N ILE A 20 -13.64 7.47 -12.85
CA ILE A 20 -13.42 7.37 -11.41
C ILE A 20 -14.82 7.08 -10.85
N LEU A 21 -14.99 5.92 -10.22
CA LEU A 21 -16.22 5.52 -9.57
C LEU A 21 -16.57 6.57 -8.51
N THR A 22 -17.40 7.54 -8.87
CA THR A 22 -17.99 8.53 -7.96
C THR A 22 -19.17 7.95 -7.19
N ASP A 23 -19.60 6.75 -7.56
CA ASP A 23 -20.56 5.98 -6.79
C ASP A 23 -19.80 5.34 -5.63
N HIS A 24 -20.05 5.84 -4.42
CA HIS A 24 -19.71 5.09 -3.21
C HIS A 24 -20.20 3.65 -3.42
N PRO A 25 -19.31 2.64 -3.37
CA PRO A 25 -19.75 1.25 -3.51
C PRO A 25 -20.82 0.99 -2.47
N ASP A 26 -21.92 0.33 -2.88
CA ASP A 26 -22.93 -0.17 -1.93
C ASP A 26 -22.16 -0.88 -0.80
N PRO A 27 -22.35 -0.49 0.48
CA PRO A 27 -21.66 -1.11 1.60
C PRO A 27 -21.92 -2.63 1.71
N LYS A 28 -22.80 -3.20 0.87
CA LYS A 28 -23.03 -4.64 0.73
C LYS A 28 -22.13 -5.35 -0.28
N THR A 29 -21.29 -4.66 -1.04
CA THR A 29 -20.38 -5.25 -2.05
C THR A 29 -18.93 -4.84 -1.80
N PHE A 30 -18.41 -5.10 -0.60
CA PHE A 30 -16.96 -5.01 -0.35
C PHE A 30 -16.26 -6.27 -0.85
N CYS A 31 -15.41 -6.12 -1.88
CA CYS A 31 -14.57 -7.20 -2.40
C CYS A 31 -13.15 -7.08 -1.83
N LEU A 32 -12.67 -8.14 -1.16
CA LEU A 32 -11.31 -8.19 -0.61
C LEU A 32 -10.21 -8.20 -1.68
N GLU A 33 -10.57 -8.44 -2.94
CA GLU A 33 -9.63 -8.35 -4.06
C GLU A 33 -9.35 -6.92 -4.48
N ASP A 34 -10.23 -5.97 -4.15
CA ASP A 34 -10.06 -4.55 -4.51
C ASP A 34 -9.35 -3.75 -3.40
N ILE A 35 -9.00 -4.41 -2.28
CA ILE A 35 -8.36 -3.78 -1.12
C ILE A 35 -6.91 -4.24 -1.06
N GLN A 36 -5.96 -3.29 -1.01
CA GLN A 36 -4.56 -3.61 -0.74
C GLN A 36 -4.43 -4.27 0.65
N GLY A 37 -3.74 -5.40 0.71
CA GLY A 37 -3.53 -6.18 1.93
C GLY A 37 -2.28 -5.74 2.67
N ASP A 38 -2.38 -5.70 4.00
CA ASP A 38 -1.29 -5.38 4.91
C ASP A 38 -1.07 -6.50 5.93
N ILE A 39 0.18 -6.68 6.37
CA ILE A 39 0.63 -7.73 7.29
C ILE A 39 0.45 -7.32 8.76
N TYR A 40 0.37 -6.02 9.06
CA TYR A 40 -0.03 -5.55 10.40
C TYR A 40 -1.50 -5.78 10.71
N SER A 41 -2.25 -6.24 9.72
CA SER A 41 -3.65 -6.54 9.89
C SER A 41 -3.81 -7.97 10.41
N THR A 42 -4.22 -8.11 11.66
CA THR A 42 -5.06 -9.24 12.08
C THR A 42 -6.46 -9.13 11.41
N PHE A 43 -6.46 -9.00 10.07
CA PHE A 43 -7.49 -8.56 9.10
C PHE A 43 -7.59 -7.05 8.82
N PRO A 44 -7.64 -6.65 7.53
CA PRO A 44 -7.44 -5.28 7.07
C PRO A 44 -8.60 -4.36 7.44
N LYS A 45 -8.31 -3.06 7.35
CA LYS A 45 -9.28 -1.97 7.35
C LYS A 45 -10.30 -2.13 6.21
N VAL A 46 -11.30 -2.99 6.43
CA VAL A 46 -12.70 -3.01 5.93
C VAL A 46 -13.34 -4.38 6.26
N LYS A 47 -14.59 -4.33 6.71
CA LYS A 47 -15.47 -5.40 7.21
C LYS A 47 -15.95 -6.41 6.17
N LEU A 48 -15.95 -7.71 6.49
CA LEU A 48 -17.01 -8.63 6.07
C LEU A 48 -17.17 -9.84 7.03
N LEU A 49 -18.35 -9.95 7.65
CA LEU A 49 -18.82 -11.16 8.33
C LEU A 49 -19.20 -12.24 7.30
N PHE A 50 -18.80 -13.48 7.56
CA PHE A 50 -19.63 -14.64 7.19
C PHE A 50 -19.80 -15.54 8.40
N GLN A 51 -21.01 -15.53 8.96
CA GLN A 51 -21.56 -16.71 9.61
C GLN A 51 -21.85 -17.74 8.51
N THR A 52 -21.08 -18.82 8.48
CA THR A 52 -21.57 -20.08 7.91
C THR A 52 -21.48 -21.13 8.99
N THR A 53 -22.64 -21.64 9.35
CA THR A 53 -22.87 -22.80 10.19
C THR A 53 -22.08 -24.02 9.71
N ALA A 54 -21.65 -24.83 10.68
CA ALA A 54 -21.12 -26.20 10.56
C ALA A 54 -19.68 -26.35 10.04
N ARG A 55 -18.70 -26.32 10.94
CA ARG A 55 -18.22 -27.49 11.71
C ARG A 55 -17.11 -27.02 12.63
N HIS A 56 -17.09 -27.58 13.83
CA HIS A 56 -15.99 -27.54 14.79
C HIS A 56 -14.65 -27.74 14.05
N VAL A 57 -13.94 -26.65 13.78
CA VAL A 57 -12.48 -26.67 13.80
C VAL A 57 -12.17 -26.14 15.18
N SER A 58 -11.77 -27.05 16.05
CA SER A 58 -11.34 -26.76 17.41
C SER A 58 -10.45 -25.54 17.42
N ASP A 59 -10.76 -24.61 18.33
CA ASP A 59 -9.81 -23.67 18.90
C ASP A 59 -8.54 -24.45 19.24
N SER A 60 -7.60 -24.47 18.30
CA SER A 60 -6.27 -24.95 18.58
C SER A 60 -5.55 -23.74 19.11
N GLY A 61 -5.47 -23.68 20.45
CA GLY A 61 -4.70 -22.71 21.23
C GLY A 61 -3.20 -22.78 20.93
N HIS A 62 -2.83 -22.57 19.68
CA HIS A 62 -1.49 -22.24 19.26
C HIS A 62 -1.39 -20.73 19.36
N SER A 63 -0.62 -20.30 20.34
CA SER A 63 -0.22 -18.93 20.51
C SER A 63 0.23 -18.36 19.16
N PHE A 64 -0.48 -17.32 18.68
CA PHE A 64 -0.10 -16.45 17.56
C PHE A 64 1.20 -15.64 17.85
N ASN A 65 2.06 -16.13 18.76
CA ASN A 65 3.34 -15.54 19.14
C ASN A 65 4.41 -15.63 18.03
N ASP A 66 4.14 -16.31 16.92
CA ASP A 66 5.06 -16.45 15.78
C ASP A 66 4.95 -15.34 14.71
N GLY A 67 4.38 -14.19 15.08
CA GLY A 67 4.66 -12.91 14.43
C GLY A 67 4.09 -12.65 13.04
N VAL A 68 3.99 -11.36 12.73
CA VAL A 68 3.89 -10.81 11.38
C VAL A 68 4.97 -11.49 10.53
N PRO A 69 4.67 -12.15 9.38
CA PRO A 69 5.66 -12.88 8.57
C PRO A 69 6.70 -12.00 7.87
N GLN A 70 6.70 -10.71 8.20
CA GLN A 70 7.59 -9.70 7.69
C GLN A 70 8.71 -9.45 8.69
N ASP A 71 9.94 -9.63 8.23
CA ASP A 71 11.13 -9.25 8.99
C ASP A 71 11.73 -7.94 8.47
N PHE A 72 11.38 -7.54 7.25
CA PHE A 72 11.89 -6.37 6.56
C PHE A 72 10.77 -5.60 5.86
N GLU A 73 10.82 -4.27 5.93
CA GLU A 73 9.90 -3.36 5.23
C GLU A 73 10.69 -2.26 4.54
N TRP A 74 10.60 -2.15 3.22
CA TRP A 74 11.25 -1.05 2.51
C TRP A 74 10.19 -0.11 1.93
N PHE A 75 10.38 1.18 2.16
CA PHE A 75 9.51 2.26 1.72
C PHE A 75 10.23 3.04 0.63
N PHE A 76 9.78 2.92 -0.62
CA PHE A 76 10.33 3.60 -1.78
C PHE A 76 9.53 4.87 -2.05
N PHE A 77 9.99 6.00 -1.54
CA PHE A 77 9.38 7.30 -1.77
C PHE A 77 9.77 7.83 -3.13
N PHE A 78 8.80 8.25 -3.92
CA PHE A 78 9.04 8.60 -5.32
C PHE A 78 8.32 9.89 -5.75
N ILE A 79 8.85 10.47 -6.83
CA ILE A 79 8.19 11.49 -7.64
C ILE A 79 7.92 10.92 -9.03
N ILE A 80 6.84 11.37 -9.66
CA ILE A 80 6.46 10.98 -11.02
C ILE A 80 7.18 11.91 -11.99
N LYS A 81 7.93 11.34 -12.94
CA LYS A 81 8.70 12.07 -13.96
C LYS A 81 7.95 12.19 -15.28
N ASP A 82 7.19 11.16 -15.63
CA ASP A 82 6.34 11.11 -16.82
C ASP A 82 5.03 10.43 -16.44
N ALA A 83 3.95 11.21 -16.40
CA ALA A 83 2.64 10.72 -16.00
C ALA A 83 2.04 9.70 -16.98
N THR A 84 2.30 9.85 -18.28
CA THR A 84 1.79 8.93 -19.30
C THR A 84 2.50 7.59 -19.18
N ALA A 85 3.83 7.61 -19.09
CA ALA A 85 4.61 6.41 -18.85
C ALA A 85 4.26 5.78 -17.50
N PHE A 86 4.06 6.58 -16.45
CA PHE A 86 3.68 6.08 -15.13
C PHE A 86 2.36 5.34 -15.16
N LYS A 87 1.29 5.90 -15.74
CA LYS A 87 -0.01 5.23 -15.83
C LYS A 87 0.09 3.90 -16.58
N LYS A 88 0.85 3.87 -17.68
CA LYS A 88 1.10 2.66 -18.46
C LYS A 88 1.85 1.61 -17.63
N ASN A 89 2.97 2.00 -17.04
CA ASN A 89 3.83 1.10 -16.26
C ASN A 89 3.15 0.62 -14.97
N LEU A 90 2.32 1.48 -14.36
CA LEU A 90 1.51 1.12 -13.20
C LEU A 90 0.52 0.00 -13.53
N ALA A 91 -0.03 -0.05 -14.74
CA ALA A 91 -0.89 -1.17 -15.16
C ALA A 91 -0.15 -2.52 -15.16
N GLU A 92 1.16 -2.52 -15.43
CA GLU A 92 2.03 -3.70 -15.31
C GLU A 92 2.39 -4.02 -13.85
N PHE A 93 2.43 -3.01 -12.98
CA PHE A 93 2.71 -3.15 -11.55
C PHE A 93 1.49 -3.59 -10.73
N ILE A 94 0.27 -3.20 -11.12
CA ILE A 94 -0.98 -3.51 -10.40
C ILE A 94 -1.12 -5.00 -10.08
N PRO A 95 -0.83 -5.95 -10.98
CA PRO A 95 -0.88 -7.39 -10.67
C PRO A 95 0.05 -7.86 -9.54
N LEU A 96 1.09 -7.08 -9.20
CA LEU A 96 1.99 -7.38 -8.08
C LEU A 96 1.48 -6.86 -6.73
N ILE A 97 0.59 -5.85 -6.75
CA ILE A 97 0.01 -5.26 -5.54
C ILE A 97 -0.73 -6.35 -4.79
N SER A 98 -0.35 -6.54 -3.53
CA SER A 98 -0.94 -7.57 -2.69
C SER A 98 -2.31 -7.12 -2.23
N THR A 99 -3.32 -7.94 -2.52
CA THR A 99 -4.69 -7.75 -2.04
C THR A 99 -4.88 -8.36 -0.66
N ALA A 100 -5.95 -7.99 0.05
CA ALA A 100 -6.35 -8.63 1.30
C ALA A 100 -6.54 -10.14 1.13
N THR A 101 -7.14 -10.57 0.03
CA THR A 101 -7.30 -12.00 -0.32
C THR A 101 -5.94 -12.69 -0.48
N SER A 102 -5.02 -12.12 -1.27
CA SER A 102 -3.70 -12.71 -1.49
C SER A 102 -2.87 -12.79 -0.21
N THR A 103 -2.99 -11.78 0.66
CA THR A 103 -2.32 -11.70 1.96
C THR A 103 -2.85 -12.78 2.90
N ARG A 104 -4.19 -12.93 2.99
CA ARG A 104 -4.82 -14.00 3.77
C ARG A 104 -4.36 -15.37 3.30
N LYS A 105 -4.31 -15.60 1.99
CA LYS A 105 -3.83 -16.86 1.42
C LYS A 105 -2.39 -17.14 1.84
N LYS A 106 -1.49 -16.15 1.74
CA LYS A 106 -0.09 -16.31 2.15
C LYS A 106 0.03 -16.64 3.64
N LEU A 107 -0.78 -16.01 4.50
CA LEU A 107 -0.83 -16.36 5.93
C LEU A 107 -1.29 -17.80 6.17
N GLN A 108 -2.30 -18.27 5.43
CA GLN A 108 -2.74 -19.66 5.49
C GLN A 108 -1.65 -20.62 5.01
N ASP A 109 -0.98 -20.31 3.90
CA ASP A 109 0.11 -21.13 3.37
C ASP A 109 1.26 -21.23 4.39
N ILE A 110 1.62 -20.12 5.07
CA ILE A 110 2.61 -20.10 6.16
C ILE A 110 2.17 -20.96 7.34
N ALA A 111 0.89 -20.86 7.76
CA ALA A 111 0.37 -21.67 8.85
C ALA A 111 0.41 -23.17 8.50
N VAL A 112 0.01 -23.55 7.28
CA VAL A 112 0.08 -24.93 6.79
C VAL A 112 1.53 -25.43 6.73
N ALA A 113 2.47 -24.62 6.25
CA ALA A 113 3.89 -24.99 6.23
C ALA A 113 4.47 -25.19 7.64
N LYS A 114 4.05 -24.38 8.62
CA LYS A 114 4.42 -24.57 10.03
C LYS A 114 3.85 -25.86 10.61
N LEU A 115 2.59 -26.19 10.31
CA LEU A 115 1.92 -27.40 10.79
C LEU A 115 2.53 -28.69 10.22
N ASN A 116 2.94 -28.66 8.95
CA ASN A 116 3.51 -29.83 8.26
C ASN A 116 5.02 -29.99 8.48
N ARG A 117 5.65 -29.07 9.23
CA ARG A 117 7.08 -29.07 9.49
C ARG A 117 7.47 -30.22 10.42
N LYS A 118 8.50 -30.99 10.06
CA LYS A 118 9.14 -31.94 10.98
C LYS A 118 10.19 -31.23 11.87
N PRO A 119 10.48 -31.73 13.09
CA PRO A 119 11.45 -31.09 13.99
C PRO A 119 12.83 -30.83 13.35
N GLU A 120 13.28 -31.76 12.52
CA GLU A 120 14.54 -31.76 11.76
C GLU A 120 14.55 -30.81 10.56
N ASP A 121 13.37 -30.39 10.06
CA ASP A 121 13.31 -29.49 8.92
C ASP A 121 13.78 -28.09 9.31
N PRO A 122 14.55 -27.40 8.46
CA PRO A 122 14.82 -25.98 8.66
C PRO A 122 13.49 -25.22 8.79
N LYS A 123 13.46 -24.15 9.59
CA LYS A 123 12.24 -23.36 9.79
C LYS A 123 11.72 -22.91 8.42
N PRO A 124 10.52 -23.35 7.98
CA PRO A 124 10.03 -23.05 6.65
C PRO A 124 9.80 -21.54 6.57
N ARG A 125 10.55 -20.88 5.69
CA ARG A 125 10.24 -19.53 5.24
C ARG A 125 9.73 -19.64 3.83
N ILE A 126 8.42 -19.46 3.67
CA ILE A 126 7.82 -19.33 2.35
C ILE A 126 8.32 -17.99 1.77
N PRO A 127 8.82 -17.96 0.52
CA PRO A 127 9.15 -16.72 -0.14
C PRO A 127 7.97 -15.74 -0.08
N LEU A 128 8.22 -14.61 0.57
CA LEU A 128 7.23 -13.58 0.82
C LEU A 128 7.74 -12.24 0.30
N ARG A 129 7.00 -11.71 -0.67
CA ARG A 129 6.99 -10.30 -1.08
C ARG A 129 5.54 -9.83 -1.11
N LEU A 130 5.21 -8.81 -0.34
CA LEU A 130 3.95 -8.09 -0.45
C LEU A 130 4.23 -6.66 -0.88
N TYR A 131 3.47 -6.19 -1.85
CA TYR A 131 3.57 -4.84 -2.40
C TYR A 131 2.32 -4.04 -2.07
N GLN A 132 2.52 -2.79 -1.70
CA GLN A 132 1.48 -1.77 -1.59
C GLN A 132 1.95 -0.50 -2.28
N ILE A 133 1.01 0.35 -2.67
CA ILE A 133 1.31 1.68 -3.20
C ILE A 133 0.30 2.68 -2.67
N ALA A 134 0.80 3.82 -2.21
CA ALA A 134 0.00 4.96 -1.79
C ALA A 134 0.46 6.22 -2.53
N LEU A 135 -0.51 7.09 -2.82
CA LEU A 135 -0.28 8.37 -3.48
C LEU A 135 -0.57 9.52 -2.51
N THR A 136 0.23 10.57 -2.61
CA THR A 136 -0.04 11.84 -1.93
C THR A 136 -0.96 12.70 -2.81
N THR A 137 -1.44 13.81 -2.25
CA THR A 137 -2.20 14.82 -3.01
C THR A 137 -1.40 15.39 -4.17
N LYS A 138 -0.08 15.47 -4.04
CA LYS A 138 0.82 15.99 -5.07
C LYS A 138 0.83 15.14 -6.34
N ALA A 139 0.40 13.87 -6.27
CA ALA A 139 0.23 13.04 -7.46
C ALA A 139 -1.02 13.36 -8.28
N PHE A 140 -2.01 14.09 -7.74
CA PHE A 140 -3.30 14.29 -8.42
C PHE A 140 -3.15 15.15 -9.68
N ASP A 141 -2.43 16.27 -9.57
CA ASP A 141 -2.18 17.17 -10.70
C ASP A 141 -1.43 16.47 -11.85
N PRO A 142 -0.26 15.83 -11.64
CA PRO A 142 0.44 15.16 -12.74
C PRO A 142 -0.36 13.99 -13.31
N LEU A 143 -1.22 13.34 -12.52
CA LEU A 143 -2.03 12.21 -12.96
C LEU A 143 -3.42 12.59 -13.50
N ASP A 144 -3.79 13.87 -13.52
CA ASP A 144 -5.11 14.33 -13.97
C ASP A 144 -6.25 13.56 -13.27
N LEU A 145 -6.16 13.40 -11.96
CA LEU A 145 -7.16 12.67 -11.14
C LEU A 145 -8.33 13.57 -10.70
N GLY A 146 -8.36 14.82 -11.15
CA GLY A 146 -9.28 15.83 -10.66
C GLY A 146 -8.80 16.47 -9.34
N PRO A 147 -9.64 17.32 -8.71
CA PRO A 147 -9.24 18.02 -7.50
C PRO A 147 -9.12 17.05 -6.32
N ALA A 148 -8.00 17.14 -5.58
CA ALA A 148 -7.73 16.30 -4.42
C ALA A 148 -8.80 16.43 -3.30
N ASN A 149 -9.53 17.54 -3.25
CA ASN A 149 -10.55 17.79 -2.24
C ASN A 149 -11.79 16.89 -2.29
N GLN A 150 -11.85 15.97 -3.26
CA GLN A 150 -12.91 14.97 -3.36
C GLN A 150 -12.84 13.90 -2.25
N LEU A 151 -11.70 13.75 -1.57
CA LEU A 151 -11.55 12.78 -0.48
C LEU A 151 -12.01 13.32 0.90
N ALA A 152 -12.38 14.61 0.99
CA ALA A 152 -12.90 15.27 2.19
C ALA A 152 -12.00 15.11 3.44
N ASP A 153 -10.67 15.06 3.24
CA ASP A 153 -9.67 15.00 4.30
C ASP A 153 -8.68 16.15 4.13
N LEU A 154 -8.91 17.23 4.90
CA LEU A 154 -8.11 18.44 4.83
C LEU A 154 -6.65 18.24 5.27
N ASP A 155 -6.38 17.26 6.15
CA ASP A 155 -5.03 16.99 6.64
C ASP A 155 -4.21 16.25 5.58
N TRP A 156 -4.85 15.30 4.89
CA TRP A 156 -4.27 14.67 3.71
C TRP A 156 -4.07 15.71 2.59
N GLU A 157 -5.10 16.50 2.24
CA GLU A 157 -5.08 17.54 1.20
C GLU A 157 -3.89 18.50 1.34
N ARG A 158 -3.66 19.01 2.55
CA ARG A 158 -2.58 19.97 2.84
C ARG A 158 -1.20 19.33 2.95
N GLY A 159 -1.16 18.03 3.26
CA GLY A 159 0.08 17.29 3.48
C GLY A 159 0.67 17.53 4.87
N GLN A 160 1.50 16.58 5.31
CA GLN A 160 2.02 16.53 6.67
C GLN A 160 2.93 17.70 7.03
N LEU A 161 3.71 18.23 6.07
CA LEU A 161 4.61 19.37 6.30
C LEU A 161 3.84 20.62 6.76
N ALA A 162 2.68 20.89 6.14
CA ALA A 162 1.81 22.00 6.53
C ALA A 162 1.21 21.81 7.94
N HIS A 163 1.10 20.56 8.39
CA HIS A 163 0.49 20.21 9.67
C HIS A 163 1.51 20.02 10.81
N ALA A 164 2.80 19.90 10.50
CA ALA A 164 3.87 19.57 11.44
C ALA A 164 3.86 20.44 12.71
N LYS A 165 3.61 21.75 12.57
CA LYS A 165 3.54 22.67 13.74
C LYS A 165 2.45 22.28 14.74
N LYS A 166 1.28 21.90 14.25
CA LYS A 166 0.14 21.53 15.09
C LYS A 166 0.27 20.11 15.64
N LEU A 167 1.01 19.24 14.95
CA LEU A 167 1.40 17.92 15.45
C LEU A 167 2.44 18.00 16.59
N GLY A 168 3.05 19.17 16.79
CA GLY A 168 4.03 19.41 17.85
C GLY A 168 5.46 19.07 17.45
N ASP A 169 5.73 18.97 16.14
CA ASP A 169 7.06 18.71 15.64
C ASP A 169 8.02 19.84 16.06
N ARG A 170 9.27 19.44 16.34
CA ARG A 170 10.29 20.38 16.79
C ARG A 170 10.63 21.36 15.66
N PRO A 171 10.62 22.68 15.88
CA PRO A 171 11.11 23.62 14.88
C PRO A 171 12.64 23.57 14.80
N LYS A 172 13.20 23.95 13.65
CA LYS A 172 14.62 24.28 13.55
C LYS A 172 14.95 25.47 14.43
N HIS A 173 16.02 25.37 15.22
CA HIS A 173 16.44 26.43 16.16
C HIS A 173 16.89 27.72 15.49
N THR A 174 17.13 27.68 14.18
CA THR A 174 17.73 28.77 13.41
C THR A 174 16.72 29.66 12.69
N ASP A 175 15.45 29.27 12.66
CA ASP A 175 14.50 29.85 11.72
C ASP A 175 13.59 30.88 12.43
N THR A 176 13.38 32.03 11.78
CA THR A 176 12.42 33.06 12.22
C THR A 176 10.97 32.65 11.93
N GLU A 177 10.78 31.75 10.96
CA GLU A 177 9.50 31.13 10.61
C GLU A 177 9.51 29.65 10.99
N TYR A 178 8.33 29.06 11.20
CA TYR A 178 8.26 27.65 11.58
C TYR A 178 8.64 26.76 10.38
N THR A 179 9.75 26.03 10.53
CA THR A 179 10.11 24.88 9.69
C THR A 179 10.40 23.70 10.62
N PRO A 180 9.79 22.52 10.43
CA PRO A 180 10.10 21.38 11.27
C PRO A 180 11.55 20.91 11.05
N ASP A 181 12.16 20.39 12.10
CA ASP A 181 13.51 19.84 12.14
C ASP A 181 13.56 18.43 11.50
N TRP A 182 13.01 18.31 10.29
CA TRP A 182 13.02 17.10 9.49
C TRP A 182 14.27 17.04 8.61
N GLU A 183 14.65 15.82 8.22
CA GLU A 183 15.71 15.63 7.23
C GLU A 183 15.37 16.37 5.92
N PRO A 184 16.36 16.96 5.25
CA PRO A 184 16.13 17.79 4.06
C PRO A 184 15.32 17.12 2.95
N VAL A 185 15.41 15.79 2.83
CA VAL A 185 14.70 15.00 1.81
C VAL A 185 13.18 15.10 1.96
N TRP A 186 12.68 15.29 3.18
CA TRP A 186 11.24 15.41 3.48
C TRP A 186 10.71 16.84 3.32
N LEU A 187 11.62 17.82 3.25
CA LEU A 187 11.27 19.25 3.12
C LEU A 187 11.33 19.73 1.67
N LYS A 188 12.26 19.20 0.88
CA LYS A 188 12.60 19.74 -0.45
C LYS A 188 11.84 19.07 -1.59
N ASN A 189 11.34 17.86 -1.38
CA ASN A 189 10.78 17.05 -2.46
C ASN A 189 9.25 17.03 -2.35
N GLU A 190 8.57 17.34 -3.45
CA GLU A 190 7.14 17.10 -3.59
C GLU A 190 6.91 15.60 -3.84
N LEU A 191 6.96 14.79 -2.79
CA LEU A 191 6.75 13.35 -2.90
C LEU A 191 5.36 13.08 -3.48
N HIS A 192 5.28 12.29 -4.55
CA HIS A 192 4.02 11.91 -5.19
C HIS A 192 3.47 10.60 -4.60
N GLY A 193 4.32 9.74 -4.06
CA GLY A 193 3.84 8.51 -3.45
C GLY A 193 4.92 7.71 -2.77
N VAL A 194 4.50 6.54 -2.28
CA VAL A 194 5.35 5.52 -1.67
C VAL A 194 4.92 4.15 -2.16
N ILE A 195 5.90 3.33 -2.53
CA ILE A 195 5.71 1.89 -2.70
C ILE A 195 6.27 1.22 -1.46
N LEU A 196 5.48 0.34 -0.83
CA LEU A 196 5.90 -0.42 0.34
C LEU A 196 6.16 -1.86 -0.09
N VAL A 197 7.26 -2.41 0.39
CA VAL A 197 7.59 -3.83 0.19
C VAL A 197 7.89 -4.48 1.51
N ALA A 198 7.03 -5.43 1.87
CA ALA A 198 7.16 -6.26 3.04
C ALA A 198 7.69 -7.65 2.66
N THR A 199 8.77 -8.09 3.30
CA THR A 199 9.40 -9.38 3.01
C THR A 199 9.90 -10.10 4.26
N HIS A 200 10.24 -11.38 4.09
CA HIS A 200 10.82 -12.21 5.13
C HIS A 200 12.36 -12.15 5.19
N CYS A 201 13.04 -11.57 4.19
CA CYS A 201 14.50 -11.43 4.21
C CYS A 201 14.98 -10.29 3.30
N GLU A 202 16.15 -9.73 3.60
CA GLU A 202 16.70 -8.60 2.85
C GLU A 202 16.96 -8.91 1.37
N ALA A 203 17.27 -10.16 1.02
CA ALA A 203 17.47 -10.57 -0.37
C ALA A 203 16.20 -10.37 -1.21
N GLU A 204 15.03 -10.70 -0.66
CA GLU A 204 13.74 -10.43 -1.33
C GLU A 204 13.45 -8.93 -1.45
N CYS A 205 13.88 -8.10 -0.50
CA CYS A 205 13.75 -6.64 -0.64
C CYS A 205 14.58 -6.11 -1.82
N LYS A 206 15.78 -6.65 -2.04
CA LYS A 206 16.62 -6.28 -3.19
C LYS A 206 16.00 -6.71 -4.51
N LEU A 207 15.47 -7.94 -4.58
CA LEU A 207 14.73 -8.40 -5.76
C LEU A 207 13.50 -7.54 -6.05
N ALA A 208 12.81 -7.09 -5.00
CA ALA A 208 11.67 -6.18 -5.13
C ALA A 208 12.08 -4.78 -5.61
N GLU A 209 13.21 -4.25 -5.13
CA GLU A 209 13.79 -3.01 -5.65
C GLU A 209 14.09 -3.12 -7.15
N ASP A 210 14.74 -4.21 -7.57
CA ASP A 210 15.05 -4.46 -8.98
C ASP A 210 13.77 -4.56 -9.84
N GLU A 211 12.73 -5.22 -9.32
CA GLU A 211 11.42 -5.36 -9.99
C GLU A 211 10.72 -4.00 -10.13
N ILE A 212 10.70 -3.18 -9.08
CA ILE A 212 10.15 -1.81 -9.12
C ILE A 212 10.92 -0.97 -10.15
N ARG A 213 12.24 -1.00 -10.13
CA ARG A 213 13.09 -0.24 -11.08
C ARG A 213 12.93 -0.72 -12.51
N LYS A 214 12.65 -2.02 -12.72
CA LYS A 214 12.39 -2.58 -14.05
C LYS A 214 11.02 -2.20 -14.59
N ILE A 215 9.98 -2.21 -13.74
CA ILE A 215 8.59 -1.97 -14.16
C ILE A 215 8.29 -0.47 -14.26
N LEU A 216 8.78 0.35 -13.33
CA LEU A 216 8.49 1.80 -13.27
C LEU A 216 9.66 2.70 -13.71
N PRO A 217 10.55 2.28 -14.64
CA PRO A 217 11.94 2.75 -14.74
C PRO A 217 12.06 4.27 -14.81
N SER A 218 11.75 4.87 -15.96
CA SER A 218 11.85 6.31 -16.18
C SER A 218 10.57 7.05 -15.84
N SER A 219 9.51 6.34 -15.44
CA SER A 219 8.24 6.96 -15.07
C SER A 219 8.27 7.59 -13.68
N ILE A 220 9.13 7.11 -12.79
CA ILE A 220 9.34 7.65 -11.45
C ILE A 220 10.82 7.92 -11.19
N ASP A 221 11.09 8.78 -10.21
CA ASP A 221 12.39 8.90 -9.58
C ASP A 221 12.25 8.56 -8.09
N ILE A 222 13.06 7.61 -7.61
CA ILE A 222 13.03 7.17 -6.22
C ILE A 222 13.90 8.14 -5.42
N VAL A 223 13.24 9.02 -4.67
CA VAL A 223 13.86 10.10 -3.90
C VAL A 223 14.54 9.58 -2.64
N ASN A 224 13.90 8.62 -1.97
CA ASN A 224 14.43 8.02 -0.74
C ASN A 224 13.95 6.57 -0.57
N ILE A 225 14.78 5.76 0.09
CA ILE A 225 14.40 4.41 0.51
C ILE A 225 14.61 4.30 2.02
N VAL A 226 13.52 4.22 2.78
CA VAL A 226 13.58 3.94 4.21
C VAL A 226 13.49 2.44 4.42
N LYS A 227 14.42 1.87 5.21
CA LYS A 227 14.56 0.43 5.41
C LYS A 227 14.26 0.07 6.86
N GLY A 228 13.08 -0.50 7.09
CA GLY A 228 12.68 -1.13 8.32
C GLY A 228 13.16 -2.56 8.42
N ARG A 229 13.55 -2.97 9.62
CA ARG A 229 13.88 -4.36 9.98
C ARG A 229 13.40 -4.63 11.40
N VAL A 230 12.78 -5.78 11.60
CA VAL A 230 12.40 -6.25 12.94
C VAL A 230 13.67 -6.51 13.77
N ARG A 231 13.65 -6.10 15.04
CA ARG A 231 14.74 -6.35 15.99
C ARG A 231 14.92 -7.85 16.24
N ASP A 232 16.12 -8.23 16.68
CA ASP A 232 16.37 -9.61 17.12
C ASP A 232 15.48 -9.96 18.33
N GLU A 233 15.22 -8.98 19.20
CA GLU A 233 14.10 -8.98 20.17
C GLU A 233 12.77 -8.78 19.43
N ARG A 234 12.33 -9.82 18.74
CA ARG A 234 11.16 -9.75 17.85
C ARG A 234 9.92 -9.21 18.57
N HIS A 235 9.20 -8.31 17.89
CA HIS A 235 7.99 -7.64 18.37
C HIS A 235 8.19 -6.63 19.50
N ASN A 236 9.43 -6.37 19.93
CA ASN A 236 9.72 -5.22 20.78
C ASN A 236 10.11 -4.02 19.91
N GLU A 237 9.65 -2.83 20.30
CA GLU A 237 10.15 -1.59 19.73
C GLU A 237 11.53 -1.24 20.32
N HIS A 238 12.09 -0.06 19.97
CA HIS A 238 13.48 0.23 20.28
C HIS A 238 13.80 0.40 21.77
N PHE A 239 12.82 0.81 22.58
CA PHE A 239 12.91 0.92 24.04
C PHE A 239 12.68 -0.42 24.78
N GLY A 240 12.37 -1.50 24.05
CA GLY A 240 12.25 -2.86 24.59
C GLY A 240 10.82 -3.27 24.99
N PHE A 241 9.82 -2.46 24.70
CA PHE A 241 8.41 -2.78 24.96
C PHE A 241 7.79 -3.56 23.81
N LYS A 242 6.92 -4.52 24.11
CA LYS A 242 6.15 -5.24 23.09
C LYS A 242 5.20 -4.28 22.37
N ASP A 243 5.30 -4.24 21.05
CA ASP A 243 4.50 -3.41 20.16
C ASP A 243 3.44 -4.24 19.42
N GLY A 244 2.42 -3.58 18.88
CA GLY A 244 1.39 -4.19 18.02
C GLY A 244 0.33 -5.02 18.75
N ILE A 245 0.25 -4.96 20.08
CA ILE A 245 -0.68 -5.79 20.88
C ILE A 245 -2.15 -5.40 20.68
N SER A 246 -2.46 -4.10 20.74
CA SER A 246 -3.85 -3.61 20.74
C SER A 246 -4.18 -3.01 19.38
N GLN A 247 -4.87 -3.80 18.54
CA GLN A 247 -5.37 -3.37 17.24
C GLN A 247 -6.90 -3.29 17.27
N PRO A 248 -7.52 -2.30 16.61
CA PRO A 248 -8.98 -2.22 16.53
C PRO A 248 -9.52 -3.44 15.78
N ALA A 249 -10.46 -4.16 16.39
CA ALA A 249 -11.17 -5.24 15.73
C ALA A 249 -12.14 -4.66 14.70
N ILE A 250 -11.93 -5.00 13.45
CA ILE A 250 -12.77 -4.57 12.34
C ILE A 250 -13.81 -5.67 12.17
N LYS A 251 -15.05 -5.35 12.54
CA LYS A 251 -16.17 -6.28 12.41
C LYS A 251 -16.33 -6.70 10.96
#